data_AF-A0A7Z9S509-F1
#
_entry.id   AF-A0A7Z9S509-F1
#
_cell.length_a   1.000
_cell.length_b   1.000
_cell.length_c   1.000
_cell.angle_alpha   90.00
_cell.angle_beta   90.00
_cell.angle_gamma   90.00
#
_symmetry.space_group_name_H-M   'P 1'
#
loop_
_entity.id
_entity.type
_entity.pdbx_description
1 polymer ?
#
loop_
_entity_poly.entity_id
_entity_poly.type
_entity_poly.pdbx_seq_one_letter_code
_entity_poly.pdbx_strand_id
1 'polypeptide(L)'
;MVRHLALLFLLALIWGSSFVAIKVGVETIPPLTLATGRVVFAALLLWCFARLQGQMLPRGKRIWFYCFLIGLMGNGLPFTLINWGEVKIDSGLAAILMAVMPLVTVVLAHFFTVGDRMTLAKLAGVAFGFGGVFILVGPEALKGLGGDIWRQLAVSGGATCYAIAAILTRNMPPGPLIARSAAVMIAASVMMVPVSLAFDAPWTISPSTDAVLAGVYLGLFPTALATI
;
A
#
# COMPACT_ATOMS: atom_id res chain seq x y z
N MET A 1 -11.66 0.48 -23.65
CA MET A 1 -11.57 1.73 -22.83
C MET A 1 -12.46 1.68 -21.59
N VAL A 2 -13.78 1.49 -21.73
CA VAL A 2 -14.75 1.49 -20.60
C VAL A 2 -14.39 0.51 -19.47
N ARG A 3 -14.00 -0.73 -19.79
CA ARG A 3 -13.59 -1.74 -18.79
C ARG A 3 -12.41 -1.28 -17.92
N HIS A 4 -11.40 -0.64 -18.52
CA HIS A 4 -10.24 -0.15 -17.76
C HIS A 4 -10.61 1.01 -16.85
N LEU A 5 -11.48 1.92 -17.31
CA LEU A 5 -11.98 3.02 -16.48
C LEU A 5 -12.80 2.51 -15.29
N ALA A 6 -13.65 1.50 -15.51
CA ALA A 6 -14.42 0.88 -14.43
C ALA A 6 -13.52 0.21 -13.38
N LEU A 7 -12.46 -0.50 -13.82
CA LEU A 7 -11.48 -1.11 -12.91
C LEU A 7 -10.70 -0.04 -12.12
N LEU A 8 -10.29 1.06 -12.76
CA LEU A 8 -9.63 2.17 -12.07
C LEU A 8 -10.53 2.83 -11.04
N PHE A 9 -11.81 3.02 -11.38
CA PHE A 9 -12.79 3.58 -10.45
C PHE A 9 -13.01 2.66 -9.24
N LEU A 10 -13.16 1.35 -9.47
CA LEU A 10 -13.29 0.37 -8.41
C LEU A 10 -12.04 0.35 -7.51
N LEU A 11 -10.86 0.40 -8.09
CA LEU A 11 -9.61 0.43 -7.34
C LEU A 11 -9.48 1.72 -6.51
N ALA A 12 -9.88 2.86 -7.08
CA ALA A 12 -9.91 4.13 -6.36
C ALA A 12 -10.86 4.09 -5.16
N LEU A 13 -12.02 3.44 -5.29
CA LEU A 13 -12.95 3.23 -4.17
C LEU A 13 -12.34 2.31 -3.09
N ILE A 14 -11.75 1.18 -3.50
CA ILE A 14 -11.14 0.22 -2.57
C ILE A 14 -9.96 0.82 -1.81
N TRP A 15 -9.10 1.59 -2.48
CA TRP A 15 -7.96 2.24 -1.83
C TRP A 15 -8.38 3.47 -1.04
N GLY A 16 -9.36 4.25 -1.50
CA GLY A 16 -9.91 5.38 -0.77
C GLY A 16 -10.57 4.99 0.55
N SER A 17 -11.35 3.90 0.56
CA SER A 17 -11.96 3.37 1.79
C SER A 17 -10.94 2.78 2.77
N SER A 18 -9.73 2.44 2.30
CA SER A 18 -8.71 1.84 3.14
C SER A 18 -8.23 2.77 4.26
N PHE A 19 -8.16 4.09 4.04
CA PHE A 19 -7.77 5.05 5.08
C PHE A 19 -8.78 5.06 6.23
N VAL A 20 -10.09 5.03 5.91
CA VAL A 20 -11.14 4.94 6.95
C VAL A 20 -11.04 3.64 7.75
N ALA A 21 -10.81 2.51 7.08
CA ALA A 21 -10.61 1.23 7.76
C ALA A 21 -9.31 1.18 8.57
N ILE A 22 -8.24 1.82 8.11
CA ILE A 22 -6.99 1.97 8.88
C ILE A 22 -7.28 2.73 10.17
N LYS A 23 -8.00 3.87 10.07
CA LYS A 23 -8.35 4.70 11.23
C LYS A 23 -9.07 3.89 12.32
N VAL A 24 -10.07 3.10 11.94
CA VAL A 24 -10.79 2.19 12.84
C VAL A 24 -9.87 1.09 13.40
N GLY A 25 -9.04 0.49 12.55
CA GLY A 25 -8.12 -0.57 12.96
C GLY A 25 -7.11 -0.11 14.01
N VAL A 26 -6.53 1.07 13.83
CA VAL A 26 -5.48 1.59 14.71
C VAL A 26 -5.98 2.14 16.05
N GLU A 27 -7.29 2.14 16.29
CA GLU A 27 -7.86 2.53 17.60
C GLU A 27 -7.45 1.55 18.71
N THR A 28 -7.41 0.25 18.41
CA THR A 28 -7.08 -0.79 19.40
C THR A 28 -6.01 -1.77 18.95
N ILE A 29 -5.62 -1.76 17.66
CA ILE A 29 -4.52 -2.57 17.14
C ILE A 29 -3.32 -1.66 16.84
N PRO A 30 -2.13 -1.93 17.40
CA PRO A 30 -0.92 -1.20 17.05
C PRO A 30 -0.66 -1.15 15.53
N PRO A 31 -0.14 -0.04 14.99
CA PRO A 31 0.00 0.17 13.54
C PRO A 31 0.74 -0.93 12.78
N LEU A 32 1.86 -1.42 13.34
CA LEU A 32 2.69 -2.43 12.72
C LEU A 32 2.01 -3.81 12.78
N THR A 33 1.32 -4.12 13.88
CA THR A 33 0.48 -5.31 14.02
C THR A 33 -0.65 -5.33 13.02
N LEU A 34 -1.36 -4.21 12.85
CA LEU A 34 -2.44 -4.09 11.86
C LEU A 34 -1.90 -4.29 10.43
N ALA A 35 -0.77 -3.65 10.11
CA ALA A 35 -0.10 -3.78 8.81
C ALA A 35 0.36 -5.22 8.55
N THR A 36 0.91 -5.88 9.57
CA THR A 36 1.38 -7.26 9.48
C THR A 36 0.22 -8.23 9.31
N GLY A 37 -0.85 -8.09 10.11
CA GLY A 37 -2.03 -8.93 10.04
C GLY A 37 -2.69 -8.93 8.67
N ARG A 38 -2.89 -7.75 8.07
CA ARG A 38 -3.47 -7.64 6.72
C ARG A 38 -2.59 -8.28 5.64
N VAL A 39 -1.27 -8.14 5.73
CA VAL A 39 -0.32 -8.72 4.76
C VAL A 39 -0.26 -10.23 4.89
N VAL A 40 -0.22 -10.77 6.11
CA VAL A 40 -0.27 -12.22 6.37
C VAL A 40 -1.58 -12.80 5.86
N PHE A 41 -2.71 -12.15 6.14
CA PHE A 41 -4.02 -12.59 5.65
C PHE A 41 -4.06 -12.62 4.12
N ALA A 42 -3.58 -11.56 3.45
CA ALA A 42 -3.49 -11.53 2.00
C ALA A 42 -2.52 -12.58 1.43
N ALA A 43 -1.39 -12.83 2.09
CA ALA A 43 -0.43 -13.86 1.71
C ALA A 43 -1.07 -15.25 1.72
N LEU A 44 -1.81 -15.59 2.77
CA LEU A 44 -2.52 -16.87 2.89
C LEU A 44 -3.59 -17.01 1.81
N LEU A 45 -4.43 -15.98 1.62
CA LEU A 45 -5.49 -16.01 0.61
C LEU A 45 -4.93 -16.19 -0.81
N LEU A 46 -3.95 -15.37 -1.20
CA LEU A 46 -3.37 -15.43 -2.54
C LEU A 46 -2.56 -16.71 -2.75
N TRP A 47 -1.88 -17.23 -1.73
CA TRP A 47 -1.19 -18.51 -1.81
C TRP A 47 -2.17 -19.67 -2.00
N CYS A 48 -3.24 -19.74 -1.21
CA CYS A 48 -4.29 -20.74 -1.37
C CYS A 48 -4.92 -20.64 -2.78
N PHE A 49 -5.23 -19.44 -3.23
CA PHE A 49 -5.81 -19.23 -4.56
C PHE A 49 -4.86 -19.62 -5.70
N ALA A 50 -3.56 -19.30 -5.58
CA ALA A 50 -2.54 -19.75 -6.53
C ALA A 50 -2.50 -21.28 -6.61
N ARG A 51 -2.52 -21.96 -5.46
CA ARG A 51 -2.49 -23.43 -5.39
C ARG A 51 -3.74 -24.06 -5.99
N LEU A 52 -4.92 -23.49 -5.74
CA LEU A 52 -6.18 -23.94 -6.34
C LEU A 52 -6.19 -23.80 -7.87
N GLN A 53 -5.50 -22.79 -8.41
CA GLN A 53 -5.31 -22.64 -9.85
C GLN A 53 -4.17 -23.48 -10.43
N GLY A 54 -3.54 -24.35 -9.64
CA GLY A 54 -2.38 -25.15 -10.06
C GLY A 54 -1.11 -24.33 -10.29
N GLN A 55 -1.08 -23.06 -9.87
CA GLN A 55 0.11 -22.22 -9.97
C GLN A 55 1.08 -22.56 -8.83
N MET A 56 2.36 -22.71 -9.17
CA MET A 56 3.43 -22.88 -8.19
C MET A 56 4.06 -21.53 -7.87
N LEU A 57 4.54 -21.38 -6.63
CA LEU A 57 5.34 -20.21 -6.27
C LEU A 57 6.59 -20.12 -7.17
N PRO A 58 7.02 -18.90 -7.51
CA PRO A 58 8.19 -18.70 -8.35
C PRO A 58 9.44 -19.31 -7.73
N ARG A 59 10.29 -19.88 -8.59
CA ARG A 59 11.60 -20.45 -8.21
C ARG A 59 12.72 -19.52 -8.63
N GLY A 60 13.77 -19.45 -7.82
CA GLY A 60 15.02 -18.75 -8.14
C GLY A 60 15.30 -17.55 -7.22
N LYS A 61 16.59 -17.34 -6.93
CA LYS A 61 17.03 -16.29 -6.01
C LYS A 61 16.70 -14.88 -6.52
N ARG A 62 16.82 -14.66 -7.84
CA ARG A 62 16.56 -13.35 -8.46
C ARG A 62 15.10 -12.91 -8.27
N ILE A 63 14.13 -13.78 -8.53
CA ILE A 63 12.72 -13.41 -8.37
C ILE A 63 12.36 -13.17 -6.91
N TRP A 64 12.87 -13.98 -5.97
CA TRP A 64 12.66 -13.76 -4.55
C TRP A 64 13.31 -12.47 -4.04
N PHE A 65 14.48 -12.09 -4.56
CA PHE A 65 15.08 -10.78 -4.27
C PHE A 65 14.12 -9.63 -4.64
N TYR A 66 13.50 -9.68 -5.83
CA TYR A 66 12.46 -8.72 -6.20
C TYR A 66 11.23 -8.83 -5.29
N CYS A 67 10.78 -10.04 -4.93
CA CYS A 67 9.66 -10.22 -4.01
C CYS A 67 9.92 -9.55 -2.65
N PHE A 68 11.13 -9.66 -2.11
CA PHE A 68 11.52 -8.99 -0.86
C PHE A 68 11.55 -7.47 -1.03
N LEU A 69 12.16 -6.95 -2.09
CA LEU A 69 12.20 -5.50 -2.32
C LEU A 69 10.80 -4.91 -2.54
N ILE A 70 9.99 -5.54 -3.39
CA ILE A 70 8.60 -5.11 -3.66
C ILE A 70 7.72 -5.32 -2.43
N GLY A 71 7.91 -6.41 -1.69
CA GLY A 71 7.19 -6.67 -0.45
C GLY A 71 7.48 -5.60 0.61
N LEU A 72 8.75 -5.22 0.75
CA LEU A 72 9.18 -4.17 1.68
C LEU A 72 8.70 -2.79 1.25
N MET A 73 8.94 -2.39 0.01
CA MET A 73 8.63 -1.04 -0.50
C MET A 73 7.16 -0.86 -0.88
N GLY A 74 6.47 -1.94 -1.24
CA GLY A 74 5.09 -1.89 -1.71
C GLY A 74 4.06 -2.27 -0.64
N ASN A 75 4.48 -2.85 0.49
CA ASN A 75 3.55 -3.27 1.55
C ASN A 75 4.12 -2.98 2.93
N GLY A 76 5.30 -3.52 3.26
CA GLY A 76 5.88 -3.43 4.61
C GLY A 76 6.05 -2.00 5.13
N LEU A 77 6.98 -1.25 4.55
CA LEU A 77 7.21 0.14 4.91
C LEU A 77 5.98 1.03 4.71
N PRO A 78 5.32 1.05 3.53
CA PRO A 78 4.22 2.00 3.33
C PRO A 78 3.03 1.72 4.26
N PHE A 79 2.63 0.46 4.49
CA PHE A 79 1.52 0.19 5.40
C PHE A 79 1.87 0.56 6.84
N THR A 80 3.08 0.26 7.32
CA THR A 80 3.49 0.64 8.68
C THR A 80 3.54 2.16 8.83
N LEU A 81 4.12 2.88 7.87
CA LEU A 81 4.23 4.35 7.91
C LEU A 81 2.86 5.02 7.84
N ILE A 82 1.96 4.54 6.97
CA ILE A 82 0.62 5.10 6.81
C ILE A 82 -0.24 4.81 8.04
N ASN A 83 -0.27 3.56 8.50
CA ASN A 83 -0.99 3.19 9.73
C ASN A 83 -0.49 4.01 10.91
N TRP A 84 0.84 4.19 11.03
CA TRP A 84 1.41 5.02 12.08
C TRP A 84 0.97 6.47 11.90
N GLY A 85 1.06 7.04 10.70
CA GLY A 85 0.57 8.40 10.43
C GLY A 85 -0.88 8.60 10.90
N GLU A 86 -1.77 7.71 10.50
CA GLU A 86 -3.23 7.77 10.77
C GLU A 86 -3.63 7.61 12.23
N VAL A 87 -2.74 7.18 13.13
CA VAL A 87 -3.02 7.24 14.57
C VAL A 87 -3.30 8.69 15.00
N LYS A 88 -2.63 9.68 14.38
CA LYS A 88 -2.71 11.09 14.79
C LYS A 88 -3.23 12.04 13.72
N ILE A 89 -3.07 11.71 12.44
CA ILE A 89 -3.62 12.52 11.35
C ILE A 89 -4.97 11.96 10.90
N ASP A 90 -5.81 12.83 10.33
CA ASP A 90 -7.08 12.43 9.77
C ASP A 90 -6.89 11.71 8.42
N SER A 91 -7.78 10.75 8.13
CA SER A 91 -7.76 9.97 6.89
C SER A 91 -7.86 10.86 5.63
N GLY A 92 -8.56 12.00 5.73
CA GLY A 92 -8.61 12.99 4.65
C GLY A 92 -7.24 13.63 4.37
N LEU A 93 -6.51 14.03 5.42
CA LEU A 93 -5.15 14.56 5.26
C LEU A 93 -4.20 13.48 4.75
N ALA A 94 -4.32 12.23 5.24
CA ALA A 94 -3.53 11.11 4.74
C ALA A 94 -3.75 10.88 3.23
N ALA A 95 -5.00 10.95 2.75
CA ALA A 95 -5.33 10.82 1.33
C ALA A 95 -4.70 11.95 0.47
N ILE A 96 -4.66 13.19 0.97
CA ILE A 96 -3.97 14.30 0.28
C ILE A 96 -2.47 14.04 0.21
N LEU A 97 -1.84 13.65 1.32
CA LEU A 97 -0.40 13.38 1.37
C LEU A 97 0.00 12.22 0.46
N MET A 98 -0.92 11.29 0.20
CA MET A 98 -0.74 10.20 -0.76
C MET A 98 -0.74 10.65 -2.23
N ALA A 99 -1.28 11.84 -2.54
CA ALA A 99 -1.19 12.43 -3.88
C ALA A 99 0.25 12.82 -4.28
N VAL A 100 1.22 12.71 -3.36
CA VAL A 100 2.66 12.80 -3.65
C VAL A 100 3.14 11.60 -4.49
N MET A 101 2.51 10.42 -4.36
CA MET A 101 2.97 9.19 -5.04
C MET A 101 3.05 9.33 -6.57
N PRO A 102 2.03 9.84 -7.29
CA PRO A 102 2.11 10.04 -8.74
C PRO A 102 3.25 10.97 -9.16
N LEU A 103 3.50 12.05 -8.41
CA LEU A 103 4.59 12.99 -8.68
C LEU A 103 5.95 12.30 -8.57
N VAL A 104 6.19 11.59 -7.46
CA VAL A 104 7.41 10.81 -7.25
C VAL A 104 7.55 9.73 -8.33
N THR A 105 6.46 9.07 -8.71
CA THR A 105 6.47 8.02 -9.74
C THR A 105 6.91 8.56 -11.09
N VAL A 106 6.43 9.73 -11.53
CA VAL A 106 6.84 10.35 -12.80
C VAL A 106 8.34 10.70 -12.78
N VAL A 107 8.83 11.25 -11.67
CA VAL A 107 10.26 11.58 -11.51
C VAL A 107 11.11 10.31 -11.53
N LEU A 108 10.76 9.29 -10.76
CA LEU A 108 11.51 8.02 -10.74
C LEU A 108 11.47 7.29 -12.08
N ALA A 109 10.31 7.28 -12.75
CA ALA A 109 10.18 6.66 -14.07
C ALA A 109 11.11 7.32 -15.10
N HIS A 110 11.25 8.65 -15.06
CA HIS A 110 12.13 9.39 -15.96
C HIS A 110 13.60 8.93 -15.89
N PHE A 111 14.09 8.66 -14.68
CA PHE A 111 15.49 8.28 -14.46
C PHE A 111 15.72 6.76 -14.53
N PHE A 112 14.76 5.96 -14.08
CA PHE A 112 14.96 4.51 -13.87
C PHE A 112 14.18 3.61 -14.83
N THR A 113 13.31 4.16 -15.69
CA THR A 113 12.59 3.38 -16.70
C THR A 113 12.97 3.82 -18.11
N VAL A 114 13.56 2.91 -18.87
CA VAL A 114 13.92 3.14 -20.28
C VAL A 114 12.66 3.42 -21.10
N GLY A 115 12.65 4.55 -21.81
CA GLY A 115 11.54 4.97 -22.67
C GLY A 115 10.40 5.71 -21.96
N ASP A 116 10.36 5.74 -20.62
CA ASP A 116 9.30 6.39 -19.86
C ASP A 116 9.73 7.81 -19.41
N ARG A 117 9.86 8.73 -20.37
CA ARG A 117 10.30 10.10 -20.08
C ARG A 117 9.20 10.94 -19.45
N MET A 118 9.60 11.89 -18.61
CA MET A 118 8.72 12.95 -18.10
C MET A 118 8.30 13.85 -19.26
N THR A 119 6.99 13.94 -19.52
CA THR A 119 6.41 14.78 -20.56
C THR A 119 5.46 15.81 -19.94
N LEU A 120 5.23 16.91 -20.64
CA LEU A 120 4.26 17.93 -20.21
C LEU A 120 2.85 17.33 -20.02
N ALA A 121 2.45 16.38 -20.85
CA ALA A 121 1.17 15.68 -20.69
C ALA A 121 1.08 14.91 -19.37
N LYS A 122 2.16 14.21 -18.95
CA LYS A 122 2.20 13.50 -17.66
C LYS A 122 2.18 14.48 -16.49
N LEU A 123 2.96 15.55 -16.58
CA LEU A 123 2.98 16.60 -15.55
C LEU A 123 1.61 17.28 -15.40
N ALA A 124 0.96 17.59 -16.51
CA ALA A 124 -0.40 18.12 -16.51
C ALA A 124 -1.38 17.13 -15.87
N GLY A 125 -1.32 15.85 -16.24
CA GLY A 125 -2.16 14.81 -15.62
C GLY A 125 -1.96 14.69 -14.11
N VAL A 126 -0.71 14.73 -13.63
CA VAL A 126 -0.39 14.75 -12.19
C VAL A 126 -0.93 16.01 -11.53
N ALA A 127 -0.76 17.18 -12.13
CA ALA A 127 -1.27 18.44 -11.60
C ALA A 127 -2.80 18.45 -11.50
N PHE A 128 -3.50 17.95 -12.53
CA PHE A 128 -4.96 17.79 -12.51
C PHE A 128 -5.42 16.80 -11.44
N GLY A 129 -4.74 15.65 -11.31
CA GLY A 129 -5.05 14.66 -10.28
C GLY A 129 -4.86 15.21 -8.86
N PHE A 130 -3.74 15.90 -8.63
CA PHE A 130 -3.46 16.58 -7.35
C PHE A 130 -4.50 17.68 -7.05
N GLY A 131 -4.86 18.47 -8.06
CA GLY A 131 -5.91 19.49 -7.96
C GLY A 131 -7.27 18.91 -7.58
N GLY A 132 -7.64 17.76 -8.15
CA GLY A 132 -8.88 17.06 -7.80
C GLY A 132 -8.92 16.61 -6.32
N VAL A 133 -7.81 16.04 -5.83
CA VAL A 133 -7.68 15.64 -4.42
C VAL A 133 -7.75 16.87 -3.49
N PHE A 134 -7.08 17.96 -3.87
CA PHE A 134 -7.11 19.21 -3.14
C PHE A 134 -8.51 19.81 -3.06
N ILE A 135 -9.28 19.82 -4.15
CA ILE A 135 -10.65 20.35 -4.15
C ILE A 135 -11.58 19.50 -3.28
N LEU A 136 -11.45 18.17 -3.35
CA LEU A 136 -12.34 17.24 -2.66
C LEU A 136 -12.13 17.24 -1.14
N VAL A 137 -10.88 17.35 -0.69
CA VAL A 137 -10.50 17.08 0.71
C VAL A 137 -9.73 18.24 1.36
N GLY A 138 -9.11 19.11 0.57
CA GLY A 138 -8.17 20.15 1.02
C GLY A 138 -8.71 21.16 2.03
N PRO A 139 -9.86 21.82 1.81
CA PRO A 139 -10.31 22.92 2.68
C PRO A 139 -10.41 22.54 4.17
N GLU A 140 -10.85 21.31 4.46
CA GLU A 140 -10.95 20.82 5.85
C GLU A 140 -9.65 20.14 6.31
N ALA A 141 -9.05 19.29 5.46
CA ALA A 141 -7.88 18.51 5.85
C ALA A 141 -6.61 19.35 6.04
N LEU A 142 -6.48 20.49 5.34
CA LEU A 142 -5.31 21.37 5.48
C LEU A 142 -5.29 22.14 6.79
N LYS A 143 -6.40 22.18 7.55
CA LYS A 143 -6.40 22.73 8.91
C LYS A 143 -5.47 21.94 9.85
N GLY A 144 -5.28 20.65 9.58
CA GLY A 144 -4.33 19.80 10.31
C GLY A 144 -2.89 19.85 9.77
N LEU A 145 -2.64 20.55 8.66
CA LEU A 145 -1.30 20.64 8.07
C LEU A 145 -0.34 21.36 9.03
N GLY A 146 0.88 20.81 9.20
CA GLY A 146 1.86 21.37 10.14
C GLY A 146 1.63 21.01 11.62
N GLY A 147 0.58 20.26 11.96
CA GLY A 147 0.35 19.73 13.32
C GLY A 147 1.42 18.72 13.77
N ASP A 148 1.27 17.46 13.38
CA ASP A 148 2.29 16.42 13.63
C ASP A 148 3.09 16.15 12.34
N ILE A 149 4.16 16.92 12.16
CA ILE A 149 4.99 16.88 10.95
C ILE A 149 5.60 15.50 10.70
N TRP A 150 5.95 14.75 11.75
CA TRP A 150 6.58 13.43 11.60
C TRP A 150 5.59 12.42 11.03
N ARG A 151 4.32 12.47 11.46
CA ARG A 151 3.26 11.61 10.92
C ARG A 151 2.96 11.95 9.46
N GLN A 152 2.94 13.24 9.13
CA GLN A 152 2.72 13.70 7.76
C GLN A 152 3.86 13.25 6.85
N LEU A 153 5.12 13.42 7.29
CA LEU A 153 6.31 12.92 6.58
C LEU A 153 6.30 11.39 6.46
N ALA A 154 5.83 10.65 7.46
CA ALA A 154 5.71 9.20 7.36
C ALA A 154 4.73 8.79 6.25
N VAL A 155 3.54 9.40 6.17
CA VAL A 155 2.57 9.11 5.10
C VAL A 155 3.13 9.45 3.71
N SER A 156 3.78 10.62 3.56
CA SER A 156 4.45 10.98 2.30
C SER A 156 5.63 10.06 1.98
N GLY A 157 6.33 9.56 3.00
CA GLY A 157 7.34 8.51 2.88
C GLY A 157 6.75 7.21 2.35
N GLY A 158 5.57 6.80 2.86
CA GLY A 158 4.82 5.66 2.34
C GLY A 158 4.43 5.82 0.87
N ALA A 159 3.95 7.00 0.47
CA ALA A 159 3.72 7.33 -0.94
C ALA A 159 4.97 7.18 -1.81
N THR A 160 6.13 7.59 -1.29
CA THR A 160 7.43 7.43 -1.97
C THR A 160 7.81 5.96 -2.10
N CYS A 161 7.60 5.15 -1.06
CA CYS A 161 7.82 3.71 -1.08
C CYS A 161 6.99 3.02 -2.19
N TYR A 162 5.70 3.37 -2.34
CA TYR A 162 4.87 2.84 -3.42
C TYR A 162 5.40 3.20 -4.81
N ALA A 163 5.87 4.43 -5.01
CA ALA A 163 6.46 4.85 -6.27
C ALA A 163 7.69 4.00 -6.61
N ILE A 164 8.57 3.73 -5.63
CA ILE A 164 9.72 2.83 -5.79
C ILE A 164 9.26 1.40 -6.12
N ALA A 165 8.26 0.88 -5.41
CA ALA A 165 7.72 -0.45 -5.64
C ALA A 165 7.15 -0.62 -7.06
N ALA A 166 6.51 0.42 -7.61
CA ALA A 166 6.01 0.43 -8.98
C ALA A 166 7.16 0.27 -10.00
N ILE A 167 8.30 0.94 -9.79
CA ILE A 167 9.49 0.78 -10.64
C ILE A 167 10.11 -0.60 -10.49
N LEU A 168 10.25 -1.10 -9.25
CA LEU A 168 10.79 -2.44 -8.99
C LEU A 168 9.96 -3.54 -9.66
N THR A 169 8.63 -3.40 -9.64
CA THR A 169 7.70 -4.36 -10.25
C THR A 169 7.85 -4.44 -11.76
N ARG A 170 8.19 -3.34 -12.43
CA ARG A 170 8.47 -3.32 -13.88
C ARG A 170 9.70 -4.15 -14.25
N ASN A 171 10.68 -4.23 -13.35
CA ASN A 171 11.93 -4.97 -13.54
C ASN A 171 11.88 -6.41 -13.01
N MET A 172 10.77 -6.80 -12.37
CA MET A 172 10.59 -8.15 -11.85
C MET A 172 10.48 -9.15 -13.00
N PRO A 173 11.12 -10.34 -12.90
CA PRO A 173 10.96 -11.38 -13.89
C PRO A 173 9.47 -11.73 -14.17
N PRO A 174 9.12 -12.05 -15.43
CA PRO A 174 7.75 -12.40 -15.79
C PRO A 174 7.32 -13.71 -15.12
N GLY A 175 6.01 -13.85 -14.93
CA GLY A 175 5.42 -15.05 -14.35
C GLY A 175 3.91 -14.88 -14.11
N PRO A 176 3.22 -15.94 -13.68
CA PRO A 176 1.80 -15.88 -13.35
C PRO A 176 1.52 -14.79 -12.31
N LEU A 177 0.51 -13.95 -12.55
CA LEU A 177 0.22 -12.78 -11.71
C LEU A 177 -0.05 -13.19 -10.26
N ILE A 178 -0.99 -14.12 -10.05
CA ILE A 178 -1.42 -14.54 -8.71
C ILE A 178 -0.27 -15.18 -7.93
N ALA A 179 0.53 -16.05 -8.56
CA ALA A 179 1.71 -16.64 -7.92
C ALA A 179 2.77 -15.59 -7.53
N ARG A 180 2.98 -14.55 -8.35
CA ARG A 180 3.89 -13.45 -8.02
C ARG A 180 3.35 -12.58 -6.89
N SER A 181 2.07 -12.20 -6.94
CA SER A 181 1.41 -11.44 -5.88
C SER A 181 1.47 -12.19 -4.54
N ALA A 182 1.21 -13.52 -4.54
CA ALA A 182 1.36 -14.37 -3.37
C ALA A 182 2.80 -14.36 -2.84
N ALA A 183 3.82 -14.51 -3.71
CA ALA A 183 5.22 -14.52 -3.29
C ALA A 183 5.67 -13.17 -2.70
N VAL A 184 5.20 -12.05 -3.24
CA VAL A 184 5.45 -10.70 -2.70
C VAL A 184 4.84 -10.55 -1.31
N MET A 185 3.57 -10.96 -1.13
CA MET A 185 2.91 -10.92 0.18
C MET A 185 3.58 -11.84 1.21
N ILE A 186 4.02 -13.04 0.79
CA ILE A 186 4.77 -13.96 1.66
C ILE A 186 6.11 -13.34 2.06
N ALA A 187 6.86 -12.78 1.11
CA ALA A 187 8.13 -12.12 1.41
C ALA A 187 7.95 -10.96 2.40
N ALA A 188 6.93 -10.12 2.19
CA ALA A 188 6.56 -9.06 3.12
C ALA A 188 6.20 -9.62 4.51
N SER A 189 5.36 -10.66 4.57
CA SER A 189 4.97 -11.32 5.83
C SER A 189 6.17 -11.84 6.61
N VAL A 190 7.10 -12.51 5.94
CA VAL A 190 8.32 -13.05 6.56
C VAL A 190 9.19 -11.96 7.18
N MET A 191 9.25 -10.77 6.56
CA MET A 191 9.98 -9.63 7.12
C MET A 191 9.21 -8.94 8.25
N MET A 192 7.89 -8.77 8.09
CA MET A 192 7.09 -7.96 9.03
C MET A 192 6.73 -8.69 10.31
N VAL A 193 6.48 -10.01 10.26
CA VAL A 193 6.08 -10.79 11.44
C VAL A 193 7.09 -10.68 12.57
N PRO A 194 8.40 -10.94 12.38
CA PRO A 194 9.38 -10.82 13.46
C PRO A 194 9.44 -9.42 14.07
N VAL A 195 9.33 -8.37 13.23
CA VAL A 195 9.34 -6.97 13.67
C VAL A 195 8.09 -6.68 14.50
N SER A 196 6.91 -7.08 14.03
CA SER A 196 5.64 -6.92 14.78
C SER A 196 5.68 -7.61 16.13
N LEU A 197 6.13 -8.87 16.17
CA LEU A 197 6.27 -9.62 17.41
C LEU A 197 7.25 -8.94 18.39
N ALA A 198 8.36 -8.39 17.89
CA ALA A 198 9.37 -7.75 18.73
C ALA A 198 8.96 -6.37 19.27
N PHE A 199 8.24 -5.57 18.50
CA PHE A 199 7.95 -4.17 18.85
C PHE A 199 6.54 -3.95 19.42
N ASP A 200 5.53 -4.63 18.89
CA ASP A 200 4.13 -4.41 19.28
C ASP A 200 3.59 -5.45 20.28
N ALA A 201 4.30 -6.57 20.46
CA ALA A 201 3.88 -7.71 21.28
C ALA A 201 2.38 -8.06 21.10
N PRO A 202 1.92 -8.51 19.91
CA PRO A 202 0.49 -8.66 19.60
C PRO A 202 -0.31 -9.61 20.52
N TRP A 203 0.36 -10.40 21.36
CA TRP A 203 -0.29 -11.24 22.36
C TRP A 203 -0.71 -10.47 23.62
N THR A 204 -0.28 -9.22 23.80
CA THR A 204 -0.65 -8.39 24.96
C THR A 204 -1.81 -7.44 24.69
N ILE A 205 -2.28 -7.34 23.45
CA ILE A 205 -3.36 -6.43 23.06
C ILE A 205 -4.73 -7.11 23.16
N SER A 206 -5.78 -6.31 23.38
CA SER A 206 -7.18 -6.75 23.38
C SER A 206 -7.93 -5.96 22.30
N PRO A 207 -7.90 -6.43 21.04
CA PRO A 207 -8.47 -5.68 19.93
C PRO A 207 -10.00 -5.66 19.99
N SER A 208 -10.61 -4.52 19.64
CA SER A 208 -12.06 -4.42 19.47
C SER A 208 -12.54 -5.20 18.25
N THR A 209 -13.79 -5.64 18.27
CA THR A 209 -14.42 -6.32 17.11
C THR A 209 -14.32 -5.47 15.85
N ASP A 210 -14.54 -4.16 15.97
CA ASP A 210 -14.48 -3.24 14.84
C ASP A 210 -13.08 -3.15 14.24
N ALA A 211 -12.04 -3.12 15.07
CA ALA A 211 -10.65 -3.12 14.61
C ALA A 211 -10.26 -4.45 13.93
N VAL A 212 -10.76 -5.58 14.43
CA VAL A 212 -10.55 -6.89 13.79
C VAL A 212 -11.25 -6.94 12.42
N LEU A 213 -12.51 -6.50 12.34
CA LEU A 213 -13.26 -6.45 11.08
C LEU A 213 -12.59 -5.52 10.07
N ALA A 214 -12.10 -4.36 10.53
CA ALA A 214 -11.31 -3.46 9.71
C ALA A 214 -10.02 -4.14 9.21
N GLY A 215 -9.30 -4.86 10.07
CA GLY A 215 -8.11 -5.63 9.69
C GLY A 215 -8.39 -6.70 8.63
N VAL A 216 -9.49 -7.46 8.78
CA VAL A 216 -9.93 -8.46 7.79
C VAL A 216 -10.31 -7.79 6.48
N TYR A 217 -11.08 -6.70 6.53
CA TYR A 217 -11.44 -5.91 5.36
C TYR A 217 -10.18 -5.44 4.61
N LEU A 218 -9.21 -4.86 5.34
CA LEU A 218 -7.95 -4.39 4.80
C LEU A 218 -7.14 -5.51 4.15
N GLY A 219 -7.10 -6.69 4.76
CA GLY A 219 -6.42 -7.86 4.19
C GLY A 219 -7.09 -8.37 2.92
N LEU A 220 -8.42 -8.44 2.90
CA LEU A 220 -9.17 -9.01 1.77
C LEU A 220 -9.22 -8.08 0.56
N PHE A 221 -9.68 -6.83 0.75
CA PHE A 221 -10.04 -5.96 -0.37
C PHE A 221 -8.86 -5.11 -0.86
N PRO A 222 -8.33 -4.13 -0.08
CA PRO A 222 -7.26 -3.28 -0.55
C PRO A 222 -5.89 -3.96 -0.59
N THR A 223 -5.74 -5.17 -0.03
CA THR A 223 -4.48 -5.94 -0.12
C THR A 223 -4.60 -7.10 -1.09
N ALA A 224 -5.38 -8.15 -0.79
CA ALA A 224 -5.41 -9.34 -1.65
C ALA A 224 -6.05 -9.06 -3.01
N LEU A 225 -7.31 -8.59 -3.02
CA LEU A 225 -8.08 -8.37 -4.25
C LEU A 225 -7.49 -7.26 -5.13
N ALA A 226 -7.03 -6.16 -4.54
CA ALA A 226 -6.45 -5.05 -5.29
C ALA A 226 -5.09 -5.37 -5.94
N THR A 227 -4.41 -6.44 -5.53
CA THR A 227 -3.08 -6.82 -6.04
C THR A 227 -3.15 -7.83 -7.20
N ILE A 228 -4.34 -8.20 -7.66
CA ILE A 228 -4.58 -9.13 -8.78
C ILE A 228 -5.46 -8.48 -9.85
#